data_AF-Q9RY89-F1
#
_entry.id   AF-Q9RY89-F1
#
_cell.length_a   1.000
_cell.length_b   1.000
_cell.length_c   1.000
_cell.angle_alpha   90.00
_cell.angle_beta   90.00
_cell.angle_gamma   90.00
#
_symmetry.space_group_name_H-M   'P 1'
#
loop_
_entity.id
_entity.type
_entity.pdbx_description
1 polymer ?
#
loop_
_entity_poly.entity_id
_entity_poly.type
_entity_poly.pdbx_seq_one_letter_code
_entity_poly.pdbx_strand_id
1 'polypeptide(L)'
;MTENAERAQRRLPTPFPVPGAGDVLVSLGNSEVVRQLARTLGDLLLLPGGAAQVWQALDRVEDDPFPPQPGDDALFAQLAAIRQRGGSPHERAQLEEVLRAGAGPQSALRADPRERPLLREAAQRIRRWLARRLARAPGQLPGTVPAHSVLYAQEEASALSAPAAGDGLTLHLGGPDRLAHWQGLRLSWRSLGPNWQLLVQDETSQPVSGGQLALLRPDLPASERQLFLTVGGQQLQVLFSGDYVLLRRRADAAQTRHLARLAALGRACALLLLPAEQHGRLRLARTLARRLRGDPPRADDPASGQVAFAQTPAECLAAARRSLQRLEPLLGRFSPAQVAHEAQVAQALLHLPPHYAAQVQQAAEHAASAAEPLREAATDPLVGREAGPPVLPATGHFIVFPLGPDPLEVRLPGDRLLTLRPDYRAELVAVLPGQAAVTVGDLLVLPLHDLSVVIAREGSQVALCALLPRMLEAAAQA
;
A
#
# COMPACT_ATOMS: atom_id res chain seq x y z
N MET A 1 9.21 -16.48 47.00
CA MET A 1 9.58 -17.13 45.72
C MET A 1 8.31 -17.67 45.11
N THR A 2 7.86 -17.13 43.98
CA THR A 2 6.54 -17.45 43.39
C THR A 2 6.71 -18.15 42.04
N GLU A 3 5.88 -19.16 41.83
CA GLU A 3 5.85 -20.09 40.69
C GLU A 3 5.10 -19.45 39.50
N ASN A 4 5.69 -19.44 38.30
CA ASN A 4 5.04 -18.90 37.10
C ASN A 4 3.93 -19.86 36.59
N ALA A 5 2.85 -19.31 36.02
CA ALA A 5 1.68 -20.06 35.56
C ALA A 5 2.00 -21.19 34.56
N GLU A 6 3.07 -21.04 33.76
CA GLU A 6 3.55 -22.05 32.82
C GLU A 6 4.17 -23.29 33.52
N ARG A 7 4.61 -23.16 34.79
CA ARG A 7 5.19 -24.25 35.60
C ARG A 7 4.19 -25.00 36.45
N ALA A 8 3.11 -24.35 36.91
CA ALA A 8 2.02 -25.04 37.59
C ALA A 8 1.43 -26.16 36.71
N GLN A 9 1.47 -25.97 35.38
CA GLN A 9 1.10 -27.00 34.41
C GLN A 9 2.15 -28.12 34.22
N ARG A 10 3.43 -27.89 34.51
CA ARG A 10 4.55 -28.80 34.15
C ARG A 10 5.25 -29.51 35.32
N ARG A 11 4.90 -29.24 36.58
CA ARG A 11 5.35 -29.96 37.81
C ARG A 11 6.86 -30.27 37.88
N LEU A 12 7.72 -29.30 37.62
CA LEU A 12 9.18 -29.49 37.69
C LEU A 12 9.74 -29.24 39.11
N PRO A 13 10.74 -30.02 39.59
CA PRO A 13 11.13 -30.09 41.00
C PRO A 13 12.13 -29.03 41.52
N THR A 14 12.80 -28.23 40.68
CA THR A 14 13.80 -27.24 41.14
C THR A 14 13.38 -25.79 40.89
N PRO A 15 13.39 -24.89 41.90
CA PRO A 15 13.06 -23.48 41.71
C PRO A 15 14.17 -22.76 40.94
N PHE A 16 13.81 -22.03 39.88
CA PHE A 16 14.73 -21.11 39.21
C PHE A 16 14.67 -19.74 39.92
N PRO A 17 15.80 -19.05 40.12
CA PRO A 17 15.80 -17.71 40.69
C PRO A 17 15.02 -16.76 39.77
N VAL A 18 14.03 -16.05 40.35
CA VAL A 18 13.38 -14.93 39.67
C VAL A 18 14.40 -13.79 39.62
N PRO A 19 14.65 -13.19 38.45
CA PRO A 19 15.54 -12.04 38.29
C PRO A 19 15.24 -10.93 39.31
N GLY A 20 16.28 -10.39 39.93
CA GLY A 20 16.17 -9.31 40.90
C GLY A 20 15.68 -8.00 40.27
N ALA A 21 15.22 -7.06 41.09
CA ALA A 21 14.94 -5.71 40.62
C ALA A 21 16.22 -5.08 40.04
N GLY A 22 16.18 -4.70 38.75
CA GLY A 22 17.35 -4.16 38.03
C GLY A 22 18.15 -5.18 37.21
N ASP A 23 17.70 -6.44 37.13
CA ASP A 23 18.34 -7.43 36.25
C ASP A 23 18.27 -6.99 34.78
N VAL A 24 19.43 -6.98 34.11
CA VAL A 24 19.61 -6.54 32.71
C VAL A 24 18.74 -7.34 31.74
N LEU A 25 18.39 -8.58 32.11
CA LEU A 25 17.55 -9.48 31.31
C LEU A 25 16.04 -9.19 31.42
N VAL A 26 15.61 -8.36 32.39
CA VAL A 26 14.18 -8.02 32.61
C VAL A 26 13.94 -6.50 32.71
N SER A 27 15.00 -5.71 32.65
CA SER A 27 14.93 -4.26 32.68
C SER A 27 14.19 -3.69 31.46
N LEU A 28 13.20 -2.82 31.71
CA LEU A 28 12.54 -2.04 30.67
C LEU A 28 13.47 -1.00 30.00
N GLY A 29 14.68 -0.79 30.55
CA GLY A 29 15.74 -0.03 29.89
C GLY A 29 16.48 -0.82 28.81
N ASN A 30 16.27 -2.15 28.73
CA ASN A 30 16.82 -2.99 27.69
C ASN A 30 15.86 -3.06 26.49
N SER A 31 16.30 -2.53 25.34
CA SER A 31 15.49 -2.47 24.11
C SER A 31 15.04 -3.85 23.59
N GLU A 32 15.77 -4.91 23.93
CA GLU A 32 15.44 -6.29 23.52
C GLU A 32 14.26 -6.85 24.32
N VAL A 33 14.23 -6.58 25.62
CA VAL A 33 13.10 -6.95 26.51
C VAL A 33 11.84 -6.21 26.11
N VAL A 34 11.95 -4.91 25.84
CA VAL A 34 10.82 -4.09 25.36
C VAL A 34 10.29 -4.61 24.02
N ARG A 35 11.19 -5.00 23.10
CA ARG A 35 10.81 -5.59 21.81
C ARG A 35 10.10 -6.93 21.98
N GLN A 36 10.58 -7.77 22.88
CA GLN A 36 9.98 -9.08 23.16
C GLN A 36 8.59 -8.92 23.77
N LEU A 37 8.43 -8.04 24.78
CA LEU A 37 7.12 -7.74 25.38
C LEU A 37 6.14 -7.17 24.36
N ALA A 38 6.60 -6.27 23.47
CA ALA A 38 5.76 -5.73 22.40
C ALA A 38 5.32 -6.81 21.39
N ARG A 39 6.22 -7.76 21.07
CA ARG A 39 5.88 -8.92 20.21
C ARG A 39 4.86 -9.83 20.89
N THR A 40 5.07 -10.21 22.14
CA THR A 40 4.14 -11.07 22.88
C THR A 40 2.76 -10.42 23.03
N LEU A 41 2.70 -9.10 23.25
CA LEU A 41 1.42 -8.38 23.22
C LEU A 41 0.77 -8.43 21.83
N GLY A 42 1.56 -8.27 20.76
CA GLY A 42 1.10 -8.43 19.39
C GLY A 42 0.54 -9.83 19.12
N ASP A 43 1.28 -10.88 19.48
CA ASP A 43 0.88 -12.28 19.32
C ASP A 43 -0.42 -12.56 20.10
N LEU A 44 -0.55 -12.03 21.31
CA LEU A 44 -1.77 -12.16 22.12
C LEU A 44 -2.97 -11.47 21.45
N LEU A 45 -2.80 -10.29 20.87
CA LEU A 45 -3.87 -9.57 20.18
C LEU A 45 -4.38 -10.29 18.93
N LEU A 46 -3.58 -11.18 18.33
CA LEU A 46 -3.96 -11.98 17.16
C LEU A 46 -4.76 -13.24 17.52
N LEU A 47 -4.77 -13.66 18.79
CA LEU A 47 -5.53 -14.83 19.24
C LEU A 47 -7.03 -14.50 19.39
N PRO A 48 -7.93 -15.47 19.12
CA PRO A 48 -9.36 -15.31 19.39
C PRO A 48 -9.60 -14.94 20.86
N GLY A 49 -10.21 -13.78 21.10
CA GLY A 49 -10.48 -13.27 22.45
C GLY A 49 -9.28 -12.61 23.17
N GLY A 50 -8.10 -12.58 22.56
CA GLY A 50 -6.90 -11.98 23.16
C GLY A 50 -7.04 -10.47 23.40
N ALA A 51 -7.71 -9.75 22.49
CA ALA A 51 -8.04 -8.34 22.69
C ALA A 51 -8.92 -8.11 23.94
N ALA A 52 -9.90 -8.99 24.18
CA ALA A 52 -10.74 -8.90 25.38
C ALA A 52 -9.92 -9.15 26.66
N GLN A 53 -8.96 -10.08 26.62
CA GLN A 53 -8.05 -10.32 27.75
C GLN A 53 -7.15 -9.12 28.04
N VAL A 54 -6.63 -8.44 27.01
CA VAL A 54 -5.84 -7.22 27.16
C VAL A 54 -6.67 -6.08 27.74
N TRP A 55 -7.92 -5.90 27.29
CA TRP A 55 -8.82 -4.90 27.86
C TRP A 55 -9.12 -5.17 29.33
N GLN A 56 -9.46 -6.41 29.68
CA GLN A 56 -9.68 -6.81 31.07
C GLN A 56 -8.44 -6.58 31.96
N ALA A 57 -7.24 -6.85 31.43
CA ALA A 57 -6.01 -6.60 32.18
C ALA A 57 -5.78 -5.11 32.42
N LEU A 58 -6.05 -4.26 31.43
CA LEU A 58 -5.95 -2.80 31.57
C LEU A 58 -7.01 -2.24 32.52
N ASP A 59 -8.24 -2.74 32.46
CA ASP A 59 -9.32 -2.36 33.40
C ASP A 59 -8.90 -2.69 34.84
N ARG A 60 -8.36 -3.89 35.09
CA ARG A 60 -7.89 -4.29 36.44
C ARG A 60 -6.81 -3.36 36.99
N VAL A 61 -5.85 -2.94 36.15
CA VAL A 61 -4.77 -2.02 36.57
C VAL A 61 -5.30 -0.60 36.78
N GLU A 62 -6.30 -0.19 36.00
CA GLU A 62 -6.96 1.12 36.14
C GLU A 62 -7.76 1.19 37.45
N ASP A 63 -8.54 0.16 37.75
CA ASP A 63 -9.37 0.06 38.95
C ASP A 63 -8.50 -0.06 40.21
N ASP A 64 -7.66 -1.09 40.28
CA ASP A 64 -6.79 -1.36 41.43
C ASP A 64 -5.38 -1.81 40.99
N PRO A 65 -4.41 -0.88 40.90
CA PRO A 65 -3.04 -1.19 40.49
C PRO A 65 -2.32 -2.21 41.38
N PHE A 66 -2.75 -2.34 42.64
CA PHE A 66 -2.15 -3.24 43.64
C PHE A 66 -3.23 -4.09 44.30
N PRO A 67 -3.84 -5.03 43.55
CA PRO A 67 -4.93 -5.81 44.07
C PRO A 67 -4.45 -6.68 45.25
N PRO A 68 -5.29 -6.84 46.30
CA PRO A 68 -4.93 -7.63 47.47
C PRO A 68 -4.56 -9.05 47.05
N GLN A 69 -3.39 -9.49 47.46
CA GLN A 69 -2.87 -10.83 47.18
C GLN A 69 -3.35 -11.81 48.25
N PRO A 70 -3.55 -13.10 47.91
CA PRO A 70 -3.85 -14.11 48.91
C PRO A 70 -2.74 -14.16 49.98
N GLY A 71 -3.10 -13.88 51.24
CA GLY A 71 -2.18 -13.78 52.37
C GLY A 71 -1.85 -12.36 52.82
N ASP A 72 -2.22 -11.33 52.06
CA ASP A 72 -2.01 -9.92 52.45
C ASP A 72 -2.75 -9.57 53.74
N ASP A 73 -3.98 -10.07 53.95
CA ASP A 73 -4.76 -9.81 55.16
C ASP A 73 -4.05 -10.27 56.44
N ALA A 74 -3.39 -11.44 56.38
CA ALA A 74 -2.61 -11.97 57.50
C ALA A 74 -1.37 -11.10 57.76
N LEU A 75 -0.70 -10.62 56.70
CA LEU A 75 0.45 -9.72 56.80
C LEU A 75 0.04 -8.34 57.34
N PHE A 76 -1.10 -7.78 56.89
CA PHE A 76 -1.67 -6.54 57.41
C PHE A 76 -2.03 -6.66 58.89
N ALA A 77 -2.64 -7.77 59.31
CA ALA A 77 -2.96 -8.04 60.70
C ALA A 77 -1.70 -8.15 61.58
N GLN A 78 -0.65 -8.81 61.08
CA GLN A 78 0.64 -8.91 61.77
C GLN A 78 1.34 -7.56 61.91
N LEU A 79 1.33 -6.73 60.86
CA LEU A 79 1.86 -5.37 60.89
C LEU A 79 1.10 -4.47 61.88
N ALA A 80 -0.23 -4.57 61.91
CA ALA A 80 -1.05 -3.84 62.86
C ALA A 80 -0.73 -4.25 64.32
N ALA A 81 -0.55 -5.55 64.57
CA ALA A 81 -0.18 -6.07 65.89
C ALA A 81 1.22 -5.60 66.35
N ILE A 82 2.20 -5.50 65.44
CA ILE A 82 3.54 -5.00 65.75
C ILE A 82 3.53 -3.52 66.12
N ARG A 83 2.71 -2.71 65.43
CA ARG A 83 2.54 -1.28 65.73
C ARG A 83 1.93 -1.04 67.11
N GLN A 84 1.08 -1.95 67.58
CA GLN A 84 0.43 -1.87 68.89
C GLN A 84 1.27 -2.48 70.03
N ARG A 85 2.26 -3.32 69.74
CA ARG A 85 3.13 -3.96 70.76
C ARG A 85 4.17 -3.00 71.33
N GLY A 86 4.34 -2.97 72.65
CA GLY A 86 5.41 -2.22 73.35
C GLY A 86 6.81 -2.78 73.00
N GLY A 87 7.70 -1.91 72.51
CA GLY A 87 9.07 -2.24 72.09
C GLY A 87 9.82 -1.00 71.61
N SER A 88 11.14 -1.11 71.41
CA SER A 88 11.94 0.05 70.95
C SER A 88 11.57 0.43 69.50
N PRO A 89 11.66 1.72 69.11
CA PRO A 89 11.33 2.16 67.76
C PRO A 89 12.15 1.46 66.66
N HIS A 90 13.39 1.09 66.98
CA HIS A 90 14.32 0.45 66.05
C HIS A 90 13.94 -1.01 65.75
N GLU A 91 13.58 -1.79 66.78
CA GLU A 91 13.14 -3.18 66.61
C GLU A 91 11.82 -3.26 65.83
N ARG A 92 10.90 -2.32 66.08
CA ARG A 92 9.65 -2.21 65.31
C ARG A 92 9.93 -1.95 63.83
N ALA A 93 10.83 -1.02 63.52
CA ALA A 93 11.19 -0.70 62.15
C ALA A 93 11.80 -1.92 61.42
N GLN A 94 12.70 -2.66 62.07
CA GLN A 94 13.29 -3.88 61.51
C GLN A 94 12.25 -4.98 61.27
N LEU A 95 11.33 -5.21 62.22
CA LEU A 95 10.27 -6.21 62.04
C LEU A 95 9.28 -5.84 60.94
N GLU A 96 8.93 -4.56 60.83
CA GLU A 96 8.10 -4.09 59.72
C GLU A 96 8.80 -4.27 58.37
N GLU A 97 10.10 -4.01 58.29
CA GLU A 97 10.89 -4.19 57.07
C GLU A 97 10.97 -5.66 56.64
N VAL A 98 11.20 -6.58 57.59
CA VAL A 98 11.20 -8.03 57.33
C VAL A 98 9.85 -8.52 56.83
N LEU A 99 8.74 -8.05 57.42
CA LEU A 99 7.40 -8.43 56.98
C LEU A 99 7.04 -7.85 55.60
N ARG A 100 7.44 -6.60 55.32
CA ARG A 100 7.27 -6.01 53.97
C ARG A 100 8.11 -6.74 52.92
N ALA A 101 9.31 -7.22 53.28
CA ALA A 101 10.16 -8.01 52.38
C ALA A 101 9.55 -9.39 52.06
N GLY A 102 8.72 -9.93 52.96
CA GLY A 102 7.96 -11.17 52.74
C GLY A 102 6.74 -11.02 51.82
N ALA A 103 6.29 -9.79 51.55
CA ALA A 103 5.14 -9.52 50.68
C ALA A 103 5.47 -9.72 49.19
N GLY A 104 4.49 -10.20 48.42
CA GLY A 104 4.64 -10.43 46.99
C GLY A 104 4.98 -9.14 46.20
N PRO A 105 5.58 -9.23 45.00
CA PRO A 105 6.00 -8.07 44.22
C PRO A 105 4.85 -7.14 43.80
N GLN A 106 3.60 -7.62 43.81
CA GLN A 106 2.39 -6.85 43.50
C GLN A 106 1.58 -6.47 44.74
N SER A 107 2.05 -6.82 45.94
CA SER A 107 1.34 -6.50 47.18
C SER A 107 1.40 -5.00 47.48
N ALA A 108 0.27 -4.43 47.91
CA ALA A 108 0.19 -3.05 48.36
C ALA A 108 1.11 -2.74 49.56
N LEU A 109 1.62 -3.77 50.25
CA LEU A 109 2.59 -3.65 51.35
C LEU A 109 4.01 -3.33 50.90
N ARG A 110 4.36 -3.65 49.65
CA ARG A 110 5.69 -3.45 49.07
C ARG A 110 5.72 -2.29 48.06
N ALA A 111 4.60 -2.04 47.38
CA ALA A 111 4.51 -1.00 46.37
C ALA A 111 4.38 0.41 46.98
N ASP A 112 4.97 1.42 46.34
CA ASP A 112 4.82 2.82 46.77
C ASP A 112 3.40 3.32 46.40
N PRO A 113 2.57 3.77 47.36
CA PRO A 113 1.26 4.33 47.08
C PRO A 113 1.27 5.49 46.07
N ARG A 114 2.40 6.20 45.94
CA ARG A 114 2.60 7.30 44.98
C ARG A 114 2.66 6.81 43.53
N GLU A 115 2.91 5.53 43.29
CA GLU A 115 2.94 4.94 41.95
C GLU A 115 1.53 4.64 41.40
N ARG A 116 0.51 4.55 42.26
CA ARG A 116 -0.89 4.30 41.85
C ARG A 116 -1.38 5.26 40.76
N PRO A 117 -1.27 6.60 40.90
CA PRO A 117 -1.68 7.52 39.83
C PRO A 117 -0.88 7.32 38.54
N LEU A 118 0.43 7.03 38.62
CA LEU A 118 1.29 6.82 37.46
C LEU A 118 0.92 5.55 36.69
N LEU A 119 0.62 4.46 37.41
CA LEU A 119 0.18 3.19 36.81
C LEU A 119 -1.18 3.31 36.14
N ARG A 120 -2.13 4.03 36.77
CA ARG A 120 -3.43 4.33 36.16
C ARG A 120 -3.28 5.16 34.90
N GLU A 121 -2.46 6.21 34.94
CA GLU A 121 -2.21 7.05 33.77
C GLU A 121 -1.53 6.25 32.65
N ALA A 122 -0.58 5.39 32.99
CA ALA A 122 0.08 4.51 32.03
C ALA A 122 -0.90 3.52 31.37
N ALA A 123 -1.76 2.87 32.16
CA ALA A 123 -2.81 1.98 31.67
C ALA A 123 -3.78 2.73 30.73
N GLN A 124 -4.24 3.92 31.11
CA GLN A 124 -5.09 4.77 30.26
C GLN A 124 -4.37 5.21 28.98
N ARG A 125 -3.06 5.49 29.05
CA ARG A 125 -2.27 5.89 27.87
C ARG A 125 -2.10 4.72 26.90
N ILE A 126 -1.81 3.53 27.42
CA ILE A 126 -1.75 2.28 26.64
C ILE A 126 -3.11 1.98 26.04
N ARG A 127 -4.19 2.11 26.83
CA ARG A 127 -5.57 1.92 26.36
C ARG A 127 -5.93 2.85 25.22
N ARG A 128 -5.68 4.16 25.37
CA ARG A 128 -5.91 5.15 24.30
C ARG A 128 -5.03 4.90 23.08
N TRP A 129 -3.82 4.41 23.26
CA TRP A 129 -2.92 4.06 22.16
C TRP A 129 -3.40 2.82 21.40
N LEU A 130 -3.72 1.73 22.12
CA LEU A 130 -4.27 0.50 21.56
C LEU A 130 -5.63 0.73 20.91
N ALA A 131 -6.54 1.48 21.54
CA ALA A 131 -7.86 1.75 20.99
C ALA A 131 -7.78 2.51 19.67
N ARG A 132 -6.89 3.51 19.56
CA ARG A 132 -6.65 4.23 18.30
C ARG A 132 -6.03 3.35 17.21
N ARG A 133 -5.21 2.36 17.59
CA ARG A 133 -4.56 1.44 16.65
C ARG A 133 -5.50 0.32 16.22
N LEU A 134 -6.27 -0.26 17.14
CA LEU A 134 -7.24 -1.31 16.90
C LEU A 134 -8.50 -0.79 16.20
N ALA A 135 -8.96 0.44 16.47
CA ALA A 135 -10.01 1.08 15.68
C ALA A 135 -9.60 1.34 14.22
N ARG A 136 -8.28 1.33 13.94
CA ARG A 136 -7.70 1.41 12.60
C ARG A 136 -7.19 0.05 12.10
N ALA A 137 -7.25 -0.99 12.93
CA ALA A 137 -6.90 -2.34 12.54
C ALA A 137 -8.10 -2.93 11.83
N PRO A 138 -7.92 -3.52 10.64
CA PRO A 138 -8.99 -4.28 10.01
C PRO A 138 -9.30 -5.48 10.91
N GLY A 139 -10.41 -5.43 11.63
CA GLY A 139 -10.88 -6.60 12.36
C GLY A 139 -11.39 -7.61 11.35
N GLN A 140 -10.57 -8.55 10.88
CA GLN A 140 -11.09 -9.61 10.03
C GLN A 140 -10.15 -10.83 9.96
N LEU A 141 -10.68 -11.95 10.45
CA LEU A 141 -10.16 -13.29 10.15
C LEU A 141 -10.43 -13.61 8.67
N PRO A 142 -9.60 -14.44 8.02
CA PRO A 142 -9.89 -14.95 6.69
C PRO A 142 -11.26 -15.65 6.68
N GLY A 143 -12.16 -15.23 5.78
CA GLY A 143 -13.49 -15.82 5.60
C GLY A 143 -14.68 -14.99 6.10
N THR A 144 -14.46 -13.84 6.75
CA THR A 144 -15.56 -12.93 7.12
C THR A 144 -15.78 -11.86 6.05
N VAL A 145 -17.04 -11.72 5.60
CA VAL A 145 -17.47 -10.72 4.60
C VAL A 145 -17.43 -9.31 5.22
N PRO A 146 -16.80 -8.30 4.58
CA PRO A 146 -16.72 -6.96 5.14
C PRO A 146 -18.11 -6.34 5.36
N ALA A 147 -18.25 -5.53 6.41
CA ALA A 147 -19.49 -4.82 6.69
C ALA A 147 -19.90 -3.91 5.52
N HIS A 148 -21.19 -3.86 5.20
CA HIS A 148 -21.77 -3.05 4.12
C HIS A 148 -21.08 -3.19 2.75
N SER A 149 -20.62 -4.39 2.40
CA SER A 149 -19.86 -4.62 1.16
C SER A 149 -20.60 -5.47 0.13
N VAL A 150 -21.67 -6.16 0.54
CA VAL A 150 -22.40 -7.10 -0.32
C VAL A 150 -23.84 -6.66 -0.49
N LEU A 151 -24.23 -6.40 -1.74
CA LEU A 151 -25.62 -6.14 -2.07
C LEU A 151 -26.41 -7.45 -1.94
N TYR A 152 -27.58 -7.40 -1.30
CA TYR A 152 -28.44 -8.56 -1.02
C TYR A 152 -27.82 -9.61 -0.07
N ALA A 153 -26.87 -9.21 0.77
CA ALA A 153 -26.24 -10.09 1.77
C ALA A 153 -27.27 -10.82 2.65
N GLN A 154 -26.91 -12.02 3.14
CA GLN A 154 -27.74 -12.76 4.09
C GLN A 154 -27.79 -12.09 5.47
N GLU A 155 -26.69 -11.44 5.89
CA GLU A 155 -26.58 -10.77 7.19
C GLU A 155 -26.68 -9.26 7.02
N GLU A 156 -27.48 -8.60 7.87
CA GLU A 156 -27.66 -7.13 7.83
C GLU A 156 -26.35 -6.36 8.02
N ALA A 157 -25.42 -6.89 8.82
CA ALA A 157 -24.12 -6.27 9.07
C ALA A 157 -23.24 -6.17 7.80
N SER A 158 -23.37 -7.13 6.86
CA SER A 158 -22.64 -7.14 5.60
C SER A 158 -23.42 -6.52 4.43
N ALA A 159 -24.71 -6.24 4.64
CA ALA A 159 -25.62 -5.72 3.63
C ALA A 159 -25.25 -4.30 3.20
N LEU A 160 -24.96 -4.15 1.91
CA LEU A 160 -24.84 -2.87 1.24
C LEU A 160 -26.25 -2.34 0.92
N SER A 161 -26.55 -1.11 1.37
CA SER A 161 -27.90 -0.54 1.26
C SER A 161 -28.32 -0.17 -0.17
N ALA A 162 -27.36 0.15 -1.03
CA ALA A 162 -27.59 0.47 -2.44
C ALA A 162 -26.35 0.12 -3.28
N PRO A 163 -26.49 -0.16 -4.59
CA PRO A 163 -25.37 -0.48 -5.46
C PRO A 163 -24.29 0.61 -5.41
N ALA A 164 -23.06 0.23 -5.09
CA ALA A 164 -21.96 1.19 -4.96
C ALA A 164 -21.57 1.77 -6.32
N ALA A 165 -21.29 3.09 -6.37
CA ALA A 165 -20.82 3.78 -7.57
C ALA A 165 -19.33 3.49 -7.94
N GLY A 166 -18.73 2.44 -7.35
CA GLY A 166 -17.34 2.06 -7.59
C GLY A 166 -17.15 1.17 -8.83
N ASP A 167 -15.90 0.81 -9.11
CA ASP A 167 -15.50 -0.08 -10.20
C ASP A 167 -15.79 -1.57 -9.93
N GLY A 168 -16.30 -1.90 -8.75
CA GLY A 168 -16.72 -3.26 -8.41
C GLY A 168 -18.00 -3.30 -7.58
N LEU A 169 -18.77 -4.37 -7.78
CA LEU A 169 -20.00 -4.67 -7.06
C LEU A 169 -20.00 -6.14 -6.63
N THR A 170 -20.14 -6.38 -5.33
CA THR A 170 -20.35 -7.74 -4.80
C THR A 170 -21.83 -7.99 -4.58
N LEU A 171 -22.33 -9.10 -5.12
CA LEU A 171 -23.71 -9.57 -5.07
C LEU A 171 -23.75 -10.89 -4.32
N HIS A 172 -24.72 -11.04 -3.42
CA HIS A 172 -25.16 -12.35 -2.97
C HIS A 172 -26.36 -12.79 -3.82
N LEU A 173 -26.23 -13.95 -4.45
CA LEU A 173 -27.18 -14.48 -5.42
C LEU A 173 -28.41 -15.13 -4.77
N GLY A 174 -28.32 -15.52 -3.50
CA GLY A 174 -29.39 -16.22 -2.81
C GLY A 174 -30.71 -15.42 -2.75
N GLY A 175 -31.80 -16.12 -3.08
CA GLY A 175 -33.16 -15.59 -3.15
C GLY A 175 -33.79 -15.75 -4.54
N PRO A 176 -35.13 -15.74 -4.65
CA PRO A 176 -35.81 -15.88 -5.95
C PRO A 176 -35.65 -14.61 -6.80
N ASP A 177 -35.31 -14.81 -8.08
CA ASP A 177 -35.29 -13.85 -9.20
C ASP A 177 -35.10 -12.38 -8.81
N ARG A 178 -33.88 -12.03 -8.41
CA ARG A 178 -33.50 -10.68 -7.99
C ARG A 178 -32.93 -9.87 -9.16
N LEU A 179 -33.10 -8.56 -9.06
CA LEU A 179 -32.69 -7.60 -10.07
C LEU A 179 -31.97 -6.42 -9.39
N ALA A 180 -30.83 -6.02 -9.96
CA ALA A 180 -30.04 -4.88 -9.52
C ALA A 180 -29.71 -3.95 -10.69
N HIS A 181 -29.54 -2.67 -10.40
CA HIS A 181 -29.04 -1.69 -11.35
C HIS A 181 -27.67 -1.19 -10.91
N TRP A 182 -26.69 -1.16 -11.80
CA TRP A 182 -25.35 -0.71 -11.48
C TRP A 182 -24.70 -0.08 -12.72
N GLN A 183 -24.31 1.19 -12.62
CA GLN A 183 -23.56 1.90 -13.68
C GLN A 183 -24.21 1.85 -15.07
N GLY A 184 -25.54 1.97 -15.13
CA GLY A 184 -26.30 1.87 -16.38
C GLY A 184 -26.49 0.44 -16.91
N LEU A 185 -26.13 -0.57 -16.11
CA LEU A 185 -26.36 -1.98 -16.39
C LEU A 185 -27.51 -2.52 -15.55
N ARG A 186 -28.36 -3.32 -16.18
CA ARG A 186 -29.37 -4.16 -15.52
C ARG A 186 -28.81 -5.54 -15.29
N LEU A 187 -28.78 -5.96 -14.04
CA LEU A 187 -28.30 -7.27 -13.60
C LEU A 187 -29.51 -8.08 -13.12
N SER A 188 -29.69 -9.28 -13.66
CA SER A 188 -30.71 -10.21 -13.17
C SER A 188 -30.13 -11.62 -13.10
N TRP A 189 -30.51 -12.38 -12.09
CA TRP A 189 -30.02 -13.74 -11.94
C TRP A 189 -31.08 -14.70 -11.43
N ARG A 190 -30.91 -15.97 -11.80
CA ARG A 190 -31.75 -17.08 -11.36
C ARG A 190 -30.92 -18.31 -11.06
N SER A 191 -31.40 -19.15 -10.14
CA SER A 191 -30.81 -20.46 -9.88
C SER A 191 -31.16 -21.45 -11.00
N LEU A 192 -30.18 -22.24 -11.44
CA LEU A 192 -30.30 -23.36 -12.37
C LEU A 192 -29.64 -24.59 -11.74
N GLY A 193 -30.33 -25.19 -10.77
CA GLY A 193 -29.78 -26.30 -9.98
C GLY A 193 -28.61 -25.83 -9.13
N PRO A 194 -27.41 -26.45 -9.23
CA PRO A 194 -26.21 -25.99 -8.50
C PRO A 194 -25.55 -24.75 -9.13
N ASN A 195 -26.02 -24.32 -10.31
CA ASN A 195 -25.44 -23.22 -11.07
C ASN A 195 -26.31 -21.97 -10.99
N TRP A 196 -25.74 -20.84 -11.40
CA TRP A 196 -26.44 -19.57 -11.49
C TRP A 196 -26.41 -19.04 -12.92
N GLN A 197 -27.52 -18.50 -13.38
CA GLN A 197 -27.60 -17.79 -14.65
C GLN A 197 -27.65 -16.30 -14.37
N LEU A 198 -26.65 -15.55 -14.83
CA LEU A 198 -26.56 -14.10 -14.71
C LEU A 198 -26.77 -13.47 -16.08
N LEU A 199 -27.78 -12.60 -16.19
CA LEU A 199 -28.04 -11.78 -17.36
C LEU A 199 -27.64 -10.33 -17.06
N VAL A 200 -26.75 -9.79 -17.89
CA VAL A 200 -26.28 -8.39 -17.83
C VAL A 200 -26.74 -7.68 -19.09
N GLN A 201 -27.50 -6.60 -18.95
CA GLN A 201 -28.01 -5.81 -20.07
C GLN A 201 -27.59 -4.35 -19.95
N ASP A 202 -27.27 -3.71 -21.07
CA ASP A 202 -27.01 -2.26 -21.12
C ASP A 202 -28.33 -1.50 -21.21
N GLU A 203 -28.61 -0.63 -20.24
CA GLU A 203 -29.79 0.23 -20.23
C GLU A 203 -29.55 1.59 -20.91
N THR A 204 -28.30 1.92 -21.25
CA THR A 204 -27.93 3.24 -21.77
C THR A 204 -27.93 3.32 -23.31
N SER A 205 -27.78 2.18 -24.00
CA SER A 205 -27.84 2.12 -25.47
C SER A 205 -29.28 1.96 -25.98
N GLN A 206 -29.70 2.81 -26.92
CA GLN A 206 -30.96 2.65 -27.66
C GLN A 206 -30.71 2.15 -29.10
N PRO A 207 -31.45 1.11 -29.57
CA PRO A 207 -32.35 0.26 -28.80
C PRO A 207 -31.59 -0.61 -27.78
N VAL A 208 -32.27 -1.00 -26.69
CA VAL A 208 -31.75 -1.91 -25.64
C VAL A 208 -31.50 -3.28 -26.27
N SER A 209 -30.35 -3.43 -26.94
CA SER A 209 -30.02 -4.62 -27.75
C SER A 209 -28.72 -5.28 -27.32
N GLY A 210 -28.01 -4.71 -26.34
CA GLY A 210 -26.80 -5.29 -25.76
C GLY A 210 -27.10 -6.01 -24.46
N GLY A 211 -27.14 -7.35 -24.49
CA GLY A 211 -27.20 -8.16 -23.28
C GLY A 211 -26.34 -9.40 -23.42
N GLN A 212 -25.65 -9.80 -22.36
CA GLN A 212 -24.92 -11.05 -22.30
C GLN A 212 -25.41 -11.91 -21.14
N LEU A 213 -25.54 -13.19 -21.45
CA LEU A 213 -25.94 -14.22 -20.52
C LEU A 213 -24.71 -15.06 -20.13
N ALA A 214 -24.47 -15.19 -18.84
CA ALA A 214 -23.40 -15.98 -18.28
C ALA A 214 -23.96 -17.13 -17.43
N LEU A 215 -23.41 -18.33 -17.60
CA LEU A 215 -23.63 -19.45 -16.71
C LEU A 215 -22.47 -19.52 -15.70
N LEU A 216 -22.76 -19.26 -14.44
CA LEU A 216 -21.82 -19.34 -13.34
C LEU A 216 -21.89 -20.75 -12.76
N ARG A 217 -20.73 -21.41 -12.65
CA ARG A 217 -20.60 -22.81 -12.20
C ARG A 217 -19.73 -22.87 -10.93
N PRO A 218 -20.31 -22.67 -9.73
CA PRO A 218 -19.55 -22.57 -8.48
C PRO A 218 -18.68 -23.79 -8.18
N ASP A 219 -19.05 -24.96 -8.69
CA ASP A 219 -18.35 -26.23 -8.47
C ASP A 219 -17.00 -26.35 -9.21
N LEU A 220 -16.70 -25.45 -10.17
CA LEU A 220 -15.43 -25.45 -10.89
C LEU A 220 -14.23 -25.14 -9.96
N PRO A 221 -12.99 -25.49 -10.34
CA PRO A 221 -11.79 -25.08 -9.62
C PRO A 221 -11.66 -23.55 -9.54
N ALA A 222 -11.07 -23.00 -8.47
CA ALA A 222 -10.97 -21.56 -8.25
C ALA A 222 -10.33 -20.77 -9.41
N SER A 223 -9.36 -21.38 -10.11
CA SER A 223 -8.71 -20.79 -11.31
C SER A 223 -9.66 -20.57 -12.48
N GLU A 224 -10.77 -21.32 -12.53
CA GLU A 224 -11.78 -21.29 -13.59
C GLU A 224 -13.05 -20.52 -13.18
N ARG A 225 -13.12 -20.03 -11.94
CA ARG A 225 -14.28 -19.28 -11.42
C ARG A 225 -14.27 -17.81 -11.84
N GLN A 226 -13.96 -17.57 -13.10
CA GLN A 226 -13.93 -16.24 -13.69
C GLN A 226 -14.44 -16.26 -15.13
N LEU A 227 -15.10 -15.18 -15.54
CA LEU A 227 -15.54 -14.98 -16.91
C LEU A 227 -15.55 -13.50 -17.27
N PHE A 228 -15.43 -13.20 -18.55
CA PHE A 228 -15.42 -11.84 -19.07
C PHE A 228 -16.65 -11.60 -19.91
N LEU A 229 -17.37 -10.52 -19.59
CA LEU A 229 -18.54 -10.07 -20.33
C LEU A 229 -18.24 -8.74 -21.01
N THR A 230 -18.82 -8.52 -22.19
CA THR A 230 -18.75 -7.26 -22.92
C THR A 230 -20.17 -6.79 -23.21
N VAL A 231 -20.62 -5.75 -22.50
CA VAL A 231 -22.00 -5.25 -22.55
C VAL A 231 -21.97 -3.73 -22.65
N GLY A 232 -22.62 -3.15 -23.67
CA GLY A 232 -22.66 -1.69 -23.84
C GLY A 232 -21.28 -1.04 -24.03
N GLY A 233 -20.33 -1.75 -24.64
CA GLY A 233 -18.93 -1.31 -24.75
C GLY A 233 -18.12 -1.39 -23.44
N GLN A 234 -18.73 -1.79 -22.32
CA GLN A 234 -18.03 -2.04 -21.06
C GLN A 234 -17.49 -3.47 -21.02
N GLN A 235 -16.26 -3.65 -20.58
CA GLN A 235 -15.70 -4.95 -20.25
C GLN A 235 -15.87 -5.22 -18.75
N LEU A 236 -16.50 -6.34 -18.42
CA LEU A 236 -16.75 -6.77 -17.05
C LEU A 236 -16.01 -8.07 -16.79
N GLN A 237 -15.26 -8.12 -15.70
CA GLN A 237 -14.78 -9.37 -15.13
C GLN A 237 -15.78 -9.81 -14.05
N VAL A 238 -16.24 -11.04 -14.17
CA VAL A 238 -17.14 -11.67 -13.22
C VAL A 238 -16.37 -12.77 -12.50
N LEU A 239 -16.20 -12.61 -11.19
CA LEU A 239 -15.59 -13.59 -10.30
C LEU A 239 -16.71 -14.18 -9.45
N PHE A 240 -16.75 -15.49 -9.27
CA PHE A 240 -17.85 -16.13 -8.54
C PHE A 240 -17.37 -17.21 -7.58
N SER A 241 -18.03 -17.35 -6.43
CA SER A 241 -17.71 -18.39 -5.45
C SER A 241 -18.93 -18.70 -4.61
N GLY A 242 -19.41 -19.94 -4.66
CA GLY A 242 -20.68 -20.33 -4.06
C GLY A 242 -21.82 -19.44 -4.55
N ASP A 243 -22.51 -18.80 -3.61
CA ASP A 243 -23.63 -17.89 -3.89
C ASP A 243 -23.20 -16.42 -4.01
N TYR A 244 -21.91 -16.14 -4.15
CA TYR A 244 -21.40 -14.78 -4.28
C TYR A 244 -20.82 -14.51 -5.65
N VAL A 245 -21.07 -13.30 -6.16
CA VAL A 245 -20.51 -12.79 -7.41
C VAL A 245 -19.87 -11.44 -7.15
N LEU A 246 -18.65 -11.27 -7.61
CA LEU A 246 -17.98 -9.98 -7.71
C LEU A 246 -17.90 -9.58 -9.18
N LEU A 247 -18.59 -8.48 -9.52
CA LEU A 247 -18.47 -7.80 -10.80
C LEU A 247 -17.40 -6.74 -10.68
N ARG A 248 -16.43 -6.72 -11.60
CA ARG A 248 -15.43 -5.66 -11.72
C ARG A 248 -15.47 -5.10 -13.13
N ARG A 249 -15.54 -3.78 -13.26
CA ARG A 249 -15.37 -3.11 -14.54
C ARG A 249 -13.88 -3.10 -14.88
N ARG A 250 -13.52 -3.60 -16.06
CA ARG A 250 -12.19 -3.40 -16.64
C ARG A 250 -12.18 -2.10 -17.43
N ALA A 251 -11.02 -1.47 -17.50
CA ALA A 251 -10.83 -0.37 -18.44
C ALA A 251 -11.08 -0.84 -19.88
N ASP A 252 -11.58 0.09 -20.68
CA ASP A 252 -11.74 -0.12 -22.13
C ASP A 252 -10.37 -0.47 -22.76
N ALA A 253 -10.37 -1.34 -23.77
CA ALA A 253 -9.20 -1.67 -24.57
C ALA A 253 -8.60 -0.42 -25.26
N ALA A 254 -9.42 0.58 -25.60
CA ALA A 254 -8.91 1.86 -26.11
C ALA A 254 -8.15 2.63 -25.00
N GLN A 255 -8.72 2.72 -23.81
CA GLN A 255 -8.13 3.37 -22.63
C GLN A 255 -6.81 2.70 -22.23
N THR A 256 -6.79 1.37 -22.18
CA THR A 256 -5.60 0.57 -21.86
C THR A 256 -4.49 0.80 -22.87
N ARG A 257 -4.82 0.84 -24.17
CA ARG A 257 -3.85 1.17 -25.22
C ARG A 257 -3.31 2.58 -25.08
N HIS A 258 -4.17 3.57 -24.80
CA HIS A 258 -3.72 4.95 -24.59
C HIS A 258 -2.78 5.07 -23.40
N LEU A 259 -3.13 4.43 -22.27
CA LEU A 259 -2.30 4.35 -21.08
C LEU A 259 -0.94 3.71 -21.37
N ALA A 260 -0.91 2.64 -22.18
CA ALA A 260 0.35 2.01 -22.60
C ALA A 260 1.21 2.94 -23.46
N ARG A 261 0.61 3.76 -24.35
CA ARG A 261 1.34 4.79 -25.11
C ARG A 261 1.95 5.84 -24.18
N LEU A 262 1.17 6.34 -23.22
CA LEU A 262 1.64 7.31 -22.23
C LEU A 262 2.77 6.73 -21.38
N ALA A 263 2.67 5.45 -20.99
CA ALA A 263 3.72 4.75 -20.25
C ALA A 263 5.03 4.62 -21.06
N ALA A 264 4.95 4.21 -22.34
CA ALA A 264 6.11 4.14 -23.23
C ALA A 264 6.77 5.52 -23.41
N LEU A 265 5.96 6.55 -23.66
CA LEU A 265 6.41 7.93 -23.77
C LEU A 265 7.06 8.41 -22.46
N GLY A 266 6.48 8.07 -21.31
CA GLY A 266 6.99 8.39 -19.98
C GLY A 266 8.36 7.77 -19.70
N ARG A 267 8.56 6.51 -20.05
CA ARG A 267 9.86 5.82 -19.97
C ARG A 267 10.92 6.52 -20.81
N ALA A 268 10.58 6.84 -22.06
CA ALA A 268 11.49 7.54 -22.96
C ALA A 268 11.82 8.95 -22.44
N CYS A 269 10.83 9.70 -21.94
CA CYS A 269 11.04 10.98 -21.26
C CYS A 269 11.99 10.83 -20.06
N ALA A 270 11.81 9.81 -19.21
CA ALA A 270 12.68 9.57 -18.06
C ALA A 270 14.15 9.35 -18.47
N LEU A 271 14.39 8.66 -19.59
CA LEU A 271 15.74 8.49 -20.15
C LEU A 271 16.33 9.81 -20.64
N LEU A 272 15.55 10.62 -21.37
CA LEU A 272 16.00 11.92 -21.86
C LEU A 272 16.30 12.93 -20.73
N LEU A 273 15.61 12.78 -19.60
CA LEU A 273 15.71 13.66 -18.43
C LEU A 273 16.78 13.24 -17.41
N LEU A 274 17.59 12.21 -17.70
CA LEU A 274 18.73 11.89 -16.84
C LEU A 274 19.70 13.09 -16.79
N PRO A 275 20.18 13.49 -15.59
CA PRO A 275 20.91 14.76 -15.40
C PRO A 275 22.33 14.76 -16.00
N ALA A 276 22.86 13.61 -16.38
CA ALA A 276 24.21 13.46 -16.92
C ALA A 276 24.47 14.34 -18.16
N GLU A 277 25.67 14.94 -18.23
CA GLU A 277 26.09 15.84 -19.31
C GLU A 277 25.10 16.98 -19.59
N GLN A 278 24.51 17.53 -18.53
CA GLN A 278 23.47 18.57 -18.60
C GLN A 278 22.32 18.12 -19.52
N HIS A 279 21.69 16.98 -19.19
CA HIS A 279 20.68 16.30 -20.00
C HIS A 279 21.11 16.11 -21.48
N GLY A 280 22.32 15.59 -21.68
CA GLY A 280 22.89 15.39 -23.02
C GLY A 280 21.98 14.58 -23.96
N ARG A 281 21.21 13.62 -23.43
CA ARG A 281 20.25 12.81 -24.19
C ARG A 281 19.10 13.64 -24.77
N LEU A 282 18.55 14.58 -24.01
CA LEU A 282 17.51 15.50 -24.51
C LEU A 282 18.06 16.40 -25.62
N ARG A 283 19.28 16.92 -25.46
CA ARG A 283 19.96 17.72 -26.49
C ARG A 283 20.15 16.90 -27.77
N LEU A 284 20.62 15.67 -27.64
CA LEU A 284 20.78 14.73 -28.76
C LEU A 284 19.45 14.44 -29.47
N ALA A 285 18.37 14.15 -28.73
CA ALA A 285 17.06 13.89 -29.33
C ALA A 285 16.54 15.08 -30.17
N ARG A 286 16.76 16.31 -29.68
CA ARG A 286 16.40 17.53 -30.42
C ARG A 286 17.25 17.71 -31.68
N THR A 287 18.56 17.50 -31.57
CA THR A 287 19.49 17.58 -32.70
C THR A 287 19.15 16.54 -33.76
N LEU A 288 18.88 15.30 -33.36
CA LEU A 288 18.45 14.22 -34.25
C LEU A 288 17.17 14.61 -35.01
N ALA A 289 16.16 15.15 -34.31
CA ALA A 289 14.91 15.58 -34.93
C ALA A 289 15.11 16.70 -35.97
N ARG A 290 16.04 17.62 -35.71
CA ARG A 290 16.41 18.69 -36.65
C ARG A 290 17.13 18.15 -37.88
N ARG A 291 18.11 17.25 -37.68
CA ARG A 291 18.86 16.61 -38.77
C ARG A 291 17.98 15.78 -39.69
N LEU A 292 17.10 14.94 -39.13
CA LEU A 292 16.14 14.15 -39.91
C LEU A 292 15.10 15.00 -40.68
N ARG A 293 14.94 16.29 -40.33
CA ARG A 293 14.12 17.25 -41.09
C ARG A 293 14.89 17.97 -42.20
N GLY A 294 16.20 17.76 -42.31
CA GLY A 294 17.07 18.47 -43.25
C GLY A 294 17.52 19.85 -42.77
N ASP A 295 17.39 20.17 -41.47
CA ASP A 295 17.88 21.43 -40.86
C ASP A 295 18.95 21.12 -39.80
N PRO A 296 20.15 20.63 -40.18
CA PRO A 296 21.18 20.30 -39.20
C PRO A 296 21.64 21.56 -38.45
N PRO A 297 21.70 21.53 -37.11
CA PRO A 297 22.29 22.64 -36.35
C PRO A 297 23.74 22.87 -36.75
N ARG A 298 24.18 24.13 -36.76
CA ARG A 298 25.60 24.47 -36.90
C ARG A 298 26.35 24.05 -35.63
N ALA A 299 27.63 23.69 -35.78
CA ALA A 299 28.48 23.29 -34.65
C ALA A 299 28.53 24.39 -33.56
N ASP A 300 28.49 25.66 -33.97
CA ASP A 300 28.54 26.83 -33.09
C ASP A 300 27.16 27.37 -32.68
N ASP A 301 26.07 26.68 -33.01
CA ASP A 301 24.71 27.14 -32.68
C ASP A 301 24.51 27.04 -31.15
N PRO A 302 24.19 28.14 -30.44
CA PRO A 302 23.89 28.10 -29.00
C PRO A 302 22.64 27.27 -28.68
N ALA A 303 21.81 26.93 -29.66
CA ALA A 303 20.77 25.92 -29.47
C ALA A 303 21.34 24.49 -29.33
N SER A 304 22.56 24.25 -29.81
CA SER A 304 23.36 23.02 -29.68
C SER A 304 24.15 22.99 -28.38
N GLY A 305 24.65 24.14 -27.91
CA GLY A 305 25.43 24.32 -26.69
C GLY A 305 24.67 25.03 -25.59
N GLN A 306 24.32 24.31 -24.52
CA GLN A 306 23.59 24.82 -23.35
C GLN A 306 22.27 25.52 -23.71
N VAL A 307 21.23 24.71 -23.95
CA VAL A 307 19.86 25.20 -23.76
C VAL A 307 19.79 25.66 -22.30
N ALA A 308 19.39 26.92 -22.05
CA ALA A 308 18.98 27.35 -20.72
C ALA A 308 17.93 26.33 -20.25
N PHE A 309 18.34 25.39 -19.39
CA PHE A 309 17.46 24.31 -19.01
C PHE A 309 16.25 24.94 -18.35
N ALA A 310 15.08 24.54 -18.85
CA ALA A 310 13.78 24.76 -18.28
C ALA A 310 13.87 24.94 -16.76
N GLN A 311 13.39 26.08 -16.26
CA GLN A 311 13.57 26.47 -14.85
C GLN A 311 12.77 25.56 -13.92
N THR A 312 11.81 24.81 -14.45
CA THR A 312 10.95 23.90 -13.71
C THR A 312 10.96 22.47 -14.27
N PRO A 313 10.77 21.43 -13.42
CA PRO A 313 10.65 20.03 -13.86
C PRO A 313 9.54 19.82 -14.91
N ALA A 314 8.44 20.57 -14.82
CA ALA A 314 7.34 20.50 -15.77
C ALA A 314 7.76 20.96 -17.18
N GLU A 315 8.53 22.03 -17.29
CA GLU A 315 9.06 22.51 -18.56
C GLU A 315 10.07 21.52 -19.18
N CYS A 316 10.91 20.88 -18.35
CA CYS A 316 11.82 19.82 -18.77
C CYS A 316 11.05 18.65 -19.38
N LEU A 317 10.01 18.16 -18.69
CA LEU A 317 9.14 17.09 -19.19
C LEU A 317 8.44 17.48 -20.50
N ALA A 318 7.91 18.71 -20.58
CA ALA A 318 7.29 19.22 -21.80
C ALA A 318 8.30 19.30 -22.97
N ALA A 319 9.56 19.64 -22.71
CA ALA A 319 10.62 19.63 -23.71
C ALA A 319 10.98 18.21 -24.18
N ALA A 320 11.08 17.25 -23.25
CA ALA A 320 11.32 15.84 -23.57
C ALA A 320 10.19 15.25 -24.42
N ARG A 321 8.94 15.45 -23.97
CA ARG A 321 7.74 15.01 -24.69
C ARG A 321 7.67 15.58 -26.10
N ARG A 322 7.87 16.89 -26.26
CA ARG A 322 7.89 17.54 -27.58
C ARG A 322 9.00 17.00 -28.48
N SER A 323 10.15 16.64 -27.91
CA SER A 323 11.27 16.10 -28.71
C SER A 323 10.95 14.71 -29.26
N LEU A 324 10.37 13.83 -28.44
CA LEU A 324 9.92 12.49 -28.86
C LEU A 324 8.77 12.55 -29.88
N GLN A 325 7.76 13.37 -29.63
CA GLN A 325 6.64 13.59 -30.57
C GLN A 325 7.11 14.15 -31.93
N ARG A 326 8.23 14.88 -31.97
CA ARG A 326 8.83 15.37 -33.21
C ARG A 326 9.62 14.30 -33.96
N LEU A 327 10.17 13.31 -33.25
CA LEU A 327 10.92 12.18 -33.80
C LEU A 327 9.99 11.09 -34.34
N GLU A 328 8.90 10.78 -33.63
CA GLU A 328 7.94 9.74 -33.98
C GLU A 328 7.54 9.71 -35.48
N PRO A 329 7.07 10.82 -36.10
CA PRO A 329 6.71 10.81 -37.53
C PRO A 329 7.91 10.70 -38.47
N LEU A 330 9.13 11.01 -38.00
CA LEU A 330 10.36 10.90 -38.78
C LEU A 330 10.87 9.46 -38.78
N LEU A 331 10.74 8.73 -37.67
CA LEU A 331 11.14 7.33 -37.57
C LEU A 331 10.42 6.43 -38.59
N GLY A 332 9.17 6.73 -38.91
CA GLY A 332 8.42 6.02 -39.96
C GLY A 332 8.82 6.37 -41.40
N ARG A 333 9.61 7.44 -41.61
CA ARG A 333 10.02 7.93 -42.94
C ARG A 333 11.42 7.49 -43.35
N PHE A 334 12.27 7.16 -42.37
CA PHE A 334 13.66 6.78 -42.57
C PHE A 334 13.88 5.32 -42.17
N SER A 335 14.86 4.66 -42.76
CA SER A 335 15.23 3.31 -42.31
C SER A 335 15.95 3.35 -40.95
N PRO A 336 15.91 2.27 -40.15
CA PRO A 336 16.62 2.22 -38.87
C PRO A 336 18.12 2.51 -38.99
N ALA A 337 18.75 2.12 -40.11
CA ALA A 337 20.15 2.41 -40.39
C ALA A 337 20.42 3.91 -40.65
N GLN A 338 19.50 4.59 -41.35
CA GLN A 338 19.59 6.04 -41.57
C GLN A 338 19.42 6.81 -40.26
N VAL A 339 18.45 6.41 -39.43
CA VAL A 339 18.24 7.02 -38.11
C VAL A 339 19.48 6.82 -37.23
N ALA A 340 20.04 5.61 -37.20
CA ALA A 340 21.26 5.31 -36.45
C ALA A 340 22.46 6.15 -36.90
N HIS A 341 22.64 6.29 -38.22
CA HIS A 341 23.70 7.14 -38.77
C HIS A 341 23.52 8.61 -38.35
N GLU A 342 22.33 9.18 -38.50
CA GLU A 342 22.06 10.57 -38.11
C GLU A 342 22.18 10.78 -36.60
N ALA A 343 21.85 9.78 -35.78
CA ALA A 343 22.04 9.81 -34.33
C ALA A 343 23.53 9.82 -33.95
N GLN A 344 24.36 9.04 -34.65
CA GLN A 344 25.83 9.06 -34.46
C GLN A 344 26.43 10.40 -34.87
N VAL A 345 26.00 10.97 -36.01
CA VAL A 345 26.47 12.31 -36.42
C VAL A 345 26.03 13.38 -35.41
N ALA A 346 24.78 13.33 -34.94
CA ALA A 346 24.29 14.23 -33.89
C ALA A 346 25.08 14.09 -32.57
N GLN A 347 25.41 12.87 -32.16
CA GLN A 347 26.21 12.59 -30.98
C GLN A 347 27.63 13.17 -31.10
N ALA A 348 28.28 12.98 -32.24
CA ALA A 348 29.61 13.51 -32.51
C ALA A 348 29.64 15.05 -32.48
N LEU A 349 28.63 15.69 -33.09
CA LEU A 349 28.48 17.16 -33.07
C LEU A 349 28.31 17.74 -31.66
N LEU A 350 27.70 16.98 -30.75
CA LEU A 350 27.46 17.41 -29.38
C LEU A 350 28.57 17.00 -28.40
N HIS A 351 29.61 16.30 -28.87
CA HIS A 351 30.68 15.73 -28.04
C HIS A 351 30.16 14.85 -26.88
N LEU A 352 29.06 14.10 -27.11
CA LEU A 352 28.45 13.24 -26.10
C LEU A 352 29.04 11.82 -26.12
N PRO A 353 28.83 10.99 -25.10
CA PRO A 353 29.25 9.59 -25.14
C PRO A 353 28.58 8.79 -26.29
N PRO A 354 29.29 7.88 -26.99
CA PRO A 354 28.76 7.15 -28.15
C PRO A 354 27.47 6.37 -27.87
N HIS A 355 27.36 5.80 -26.66
CA HIS A 355 26.19 5.01 -26.25
C HIS A 355 24.90 5.85 -26.12
N TYR A 356 24.99 7.19 -26.06
CA TYR A 356 23.79 8.05 -26.03
C TYR A 356 23.00 8.02 -27.33
N ALA A 357 23.67 7.83 -28.48
CA ALA A 357 22.99 7.75 -29.78
C ALA A 357 22.04 6.55 -29.83
N ALA A 358 22.53 5.37 -29.44
CA ALA A 358 21.73 4.15 -29.35
C ALA A 358 20.58 4.29 -28.34
N GLN A 359 20.88 4.81 -27.14
CA GLN A 359 19.89 5.06 -26.08
C GLN A 359 18.72 5.94 -26.54
N VAL A 360 19.02 7.06 -27.22
CA VAL A 360 18.00 7.99 -27.69
C VAL A 360 17.20 7.41 -28.85
N GLN A 361 17.86 6.71 -29.77
CA GLN A 361 17.18 6.02 -30.87
C GLN A 361 16.17 4.99 -30.33
N GLN A 362 16.62 4.08 -29.47
CA GLN A 362 15.77 3.04 -28.89
C GLN A 362 14.63 3.64 -28.05
N ALA A 363 14.89 4.70 -27.28
CA ALA A 363 13.84 5.38 -26.54
C ALA A 363 12.78 6.01 -27.46
N ALA A 364 13.19 6.58 -28.60
CA ALA A 364 12.27 7.16 -29.56
C ALA A 364 11.47 6.09 -30.31
N GLU A 365 12.10 4.99 -30.71
CA GLU A 365 11.44 3.82 -31.32
C GLU A 365 10.46 3.15 -30.35
N HIS A 366 10.84 2.99 -29.08
CA HIS A 366 9.97 2.45 -28.04
C HIS A 366 8.75 3.34 -27.78
N ALA A 367 8.94 4.65 -27.70
CA ALA A 367 7.84 5.60 -27.56
C ALA A 367 6.88 5.54 -28.77
N ALA A 368 7.41 5.38 -29.99
CA ALA A 368 6.63 5.29 -31.22
C ALA A 368 5.88 3.95 -31.35
N SER A 369 6.44 2.84 -30.88
CA SER A 369 5.80 1.52 -30.95
C SER A 369 4.56 1.42 -30.07
N ALA A 370 4.47 2.25 -29.02
CA ALA A 370 3.34 2.28 -28.09
C ALA A 370 3.04 0.91 -27.42
N ALA A 371 4.02 0.01 -27.40
CA ALA A 371 3.88 -1.37 -26.95
C ALA A 371 4.45 -1.59 -25.54
N GLU A 372 3.99 -0.80 -24.56
CA GLU A 372 4.41 -0.98 -23.17
C GLU A 372 3.55 -2.08 -22.50
N PRO A 373 4.15 -3.15 -21.96
CA PRO A 373 3.41 -4.17 -21.22
C PRO A 373 2.95 -3.61 -19.87
N LEU A 374 1.64 -3.47 -19.72
CA LEU A 374 1.00 -3.05 -18.47
C LEU A 374 0.65 -4.27 -17.64
N ARG A 375 1.09 -4.31 -16.38
CA ARG A 375 0.68 -5.34 -15.41
C ARG A 375 -0.33 -4.75 -14.46
N GLU A 376 -1.41 -5.45 -14.19
CA GLU A 376 -2.34 -5.02 -13.14
C GLU A 376 -1.68 -5.23 -11.77
N ALA A 377 -1.89 -4.27 -10.86
CA ALA A 377 -1.55 -4.50 -9.47
C ALA A 377 -2.30 -5.76 -8.99
N ALA A 378 -1.56 -6.68 -8.35
CA ALA A 378 -2.16 -7.79 -7.63
C ALA A 378 -2.99 -7.20 -6.47
N THR A 379 -4.23 -6.83 -6.78
CA THR A 379 -5.26 -6.59 -5.79
C THR A 379 -5.74 -7.96 -5.39
N ASP A 380 -5.02 -8.59 -4.45
CA ASP A 380 -5.49 -9.82 -3.84
C ASP A 380 -6.72 -9.44 -3.01
N PRO A 381 -7.95 -9.77 -3.44
CA PRO A 381 -9.17 -9.31 -2.77
C PRO A 381 -9.32 -9.93 -1.38
N LEU A 382 -8.53 -10.98 -1.06
CA LEU A 382 -8.44 -11.62 0.25
C LEU A 382 -7.43 -10.94 1.18
N VAL A 383 -6.53 -10.13 0.64
CA VAL A 383 -5.64 -9.31 1.45
C VAL A 383 -6.38 -8.00 1.67
N GLY A 384 -7.14 -7.96 2.76
CA GLY A 384 -7.60 -6.71 3.34
C GLY A 384 -6.45 -5.71 3.45
N ARG A 385 -6.75 -4.45 3.73
CA ARG A 385 -5.81 -3.31 3.88
C ARG A 385 -4.64 -3.51 4.89
N GLU A 386 -4.36 -4.73 5.33
CA GLU A 386 -3.18 -5.20 6.07
C GLU A 386 -1.90 -5.30 5.25
N ALA A 387 -1.98 -5.44 3.91
CA ALA A 387 -0.81 -5.14 3.10
C ALA A 387 -0.56 -3.64 3.20
N GLY A 388 0.53 -3.26 3.87
CA GLY A 388 1.06 -1.90 3.76
C GLY A 388 1.16 -1.46 2.30
N PRO A 389 1.33 -0.16 2.03
CA PRO A 389 1.19 0.39 0.69
C PRO A 389 1.95 -0.45 -0.34
N PRO A 390 1.31 -0.83 -1.47
CA PRO A 390 1.88 -1.76 -2.44
C PRO A 390 3.30 -1.31 -2.82
N VAL A 391 4.22 -2.26 -2.80
CA VAL A 391 5.62 -1.98 -3.15
C VAL A 391 5.72 -1.91 -4.67
N LEU A 392 6.18 -0.78 -5.18
CA LEU A 392 6.54 -0.61 -6.58
C LEU A 392 7.97 -1.14 -6.78
N PRO A 393 8.16 -2.32 -7.39
CA PRO A 393 9.48 -2.88 -7.56
C PRO A 393 10.29 -2.05 -8.57
N ALA A 394 11.60 -1.96 -8.34
CA ALA A 394 12.55 -1.41 -9.30
C ALA A 394 12.86 -2.39 -10.45
N THR A 395 11.85 -3.11 -10.96
CA THR A 395 11.98 -4.05 -12.08
C THR A 395 11.78 -3.38 -13.43
N GLY A 396 11.34 -2.12 -13.42
CA GLY A 396 11.13 -1.34 -14.64
C GLY A 396 9.86 -1.76 -15.39
N HIS A 397 9.00 -2.59 -14.81
CA HIS A 397 7.67 -2.86 -15.34
C HIS A 397 6.65 -1.83 -14.86
N PHE A 398 5.67 -1.52 -15.70
CA PHE A 398 4.54 -0.68 -15.31
C PHE A 398 3.49 -1.50 -14.56
N ILE A 399 3.06 -0.98 -13.42
CA ILE A 399 1.97 -1.54 -12.62
C ILE A 399 0.78 -0.57 -12.66
N VAL A 400 -0.39 -1.06 -13.04
CA VAL A 400 -1.63 -0.30 -13.17
C VAL A 400 -2.41 -0.37 -11.86
N PHE A 401 -2.79 0.79 -11.36
CA PHE A 401 -3.61 0.97 -10.17
C PHE A 401 -4.90 1.72 -10.52
N PRO A 402 -6.06 1.29 -9.97
CA PRO A 402 -7.27 2.10 -10.03
C PRO A 402 -7.15 3.31 -9.10
N LEU A 403 -7.63 4.46 -9.56
CA LEU A 403 -7.81 5.67 -8.76
C LEU A 403 -9.24 5.68 -8.20
N GLY A 404 -9.34 5.58 -6.88
CA GLY A 404 -10.59 5.72 -6.15
C GLY A 404 -10.75 7.10 -5.49
N PRO A 405 -11.77 7.25 -4.62
CA PRO A 405 -11.91 8.43 -3.78
C PRO A 405 -10.82 8.54 -2.70
N ASP A 406 -10.24 7.39 -2.32
CA ASP A 406 -9.16 7.33 -1.35
C ASP A 406 -7.80 7.61 -2.00
N PRO A 407 -6.86 8.26 -1.28
CA PRO A 407 -5.48 8.43 -1.74
C PRO A 407 -4.82 7.09 -2.07
N LEU A 408 -4.15 7.03 -3.22
CA LEU A 408 -3.33 5.88 -3.60
C LEU A 408 -1.93 6.05 -3.01
N GLU A 409 -1.58 5.22 -2.04
CA GLU A 409 -0.24 5.18 -1.43
C GLU A 409 0.57 4.01 -1.98
N VAL A 410 1.81 4.27 -2.39
CA VAL A 410 2.70 3.28 -3.01
C VAL A 410 4.09 3.40 -2.40
N ARG A 411 4.69 2.29 -1.98
CA ARG A 411 6.09 2.27 -1.50
C ARG A 411 7.03 2.18 -2.69
N LEU A 412 7.83 3.21 -2.88
CA LEU A 412 8.92 3.24 -3.84
C LEU A 412 10.13 2.47 -3.28
N PRO A 413 11.08 2.06 -4.15
CA PRO A 413 12.37 1.53 -3.72
C PRO A 413 13.06 2.49 -2.73
N GLY A 414 13.72 1.93 -1.72
CA GLY A 414 14.33 2.71 -0.64
C GLY A 414 13.33 3.21 0.42
N ASP A 415 12.16 2.55 0.55
CA ASP A 415 11.14 2.79 1.56
C ASP A 415 10.51 4.20 1.57
N ARG A 416 10.55 4.88 0.42
CA ARG A 416 9.89 6.17 0.24
C ARG A 416 8.41 5.96 -0.07
N LEU A 417 7.55 6.76 0.54
CA LEU A 417 6.11 6.71 0.29
C LEU A 417 5.72 7.74 -0.77
N LEU A 418 5.11 7.30 -1.86
CA LEU A 418 4.47 8.15 -2.86
C LEU A 418 2.97 8.11 -2.66
N THR A 419 2.34 9.28 -2.49
CA THR A 419 0.89 9.40 -2.36
C THR A 419 0.33 10.14 -3.57
N LEU A 420 -0.61 9.51 -4.29
CA LEU A 420 -1.42 10.18 -5.30
C LEU A 420 -2.78 10.52 -4.70
N ARG A 421 -3.15 11.79 -4.75
CA ARG A 421 -4.43 12.27 -4.22
C ARG A 421 -4.94 13.47 -5.00
N PRO A 422 -6.24 13.75 -5.01
CA PRO A 422 -6.74 15.02 -5.50
C PRO A 422 -6.24 16.17 -4.63
N ASP A 423 -5.93 17.30 -5.25
CA ASP A 423 -5.71 18.58 -4.58
C ASP A 423 -7.04 19.32 -4.33
N TYR A 424 -6.96 20.58 -3.88
CA TYR A 424 -8.14 21.42 -3.62
C TYR A 424 -8.92 21.80 -4.89
N ARG A 425 -8.34 21.61 -6.08
CA ARG A 425 -8.97 21.81 -7.40
C ARG A 425 -9.44 20.50 -8.02
N ALA A 426 -9.39 19.40 -7.27
CA ALA A 426 -9.63 18.04 -7.76
C ALA A 426 -8.66 17.59 -8.87
N GLU A 427 -7.50 18.23 -9.00
CA GLU A 427 -6.41 17.77 -9.85
C GLU A 427 -5.60 16.69 -9.13
N LEU A 428 -5.22 15.63 -9.85
CA LEU A 428 -4.39 14.57 -9.25
C LEU A 428 -2.97 15.10 -9.04
N VAL A 429 -2.52 15.09 -7.79
CA VAL A 429 -1.16 15.47 -7.40
C VAL A 429 -0.40 14.28 -6.82
N ALA A 430 0.88 14.21 -7.16
CA ALA A 430 1.86 13.32 -6.56
C ALA A 430 2.54 14.02 -5.38
N VAL A 431 2.55 13.37 -4.23
CA VAL A 431 3.13 13.89 -2.99
C VAL A 431 4.19 12.92 -2.49
N LEU A 432 5.39 13.45 -2.25
CA LEU A 432 6.50 12.77 -1.60
C LEU A 432 6.84 13.50 -0.29
N PRO A 433 7.18 12.79 0.80
CA PRO A 433 7.61 13.42 2.05
C PRO A 433 8.78 14.38 1.82
N GLY A 434 8.63 15.63 2.29
CA GLY A 434 9.66 16.66 2.18
C GLY A 434 9.77 17.33 0.80
N GLN A 435 8.88 17.02 -0.15
CA GLN A 435 8.82 17.70 -1.46
C GLN A 435 7.49 18.41 -1.66
N ALA A 436 7.49 19.42 -2.53
CA ALA A 436 6.25 20.07 -2.95
C ALA A 436 5.38 19.08 -3.74
N ALA A 437 4.06 19.18 -3.58
CA ALA A 437 3.12 18.40 -4.39
C ALA A 437 3.23 18.79 -5.86
N VAL A 438 3.24 17.81 -6.76
CA VAL A 438 3.37 18.04 -8.21
C VAL A 438 2.15 17.51 -8.93
N THR A 439 1.53 18.33 -9.78
CA THR A 439 0.39 17.92 -10.61
C THR A 439 0.80 16.83 -11.60
N VAL A 440 0.02 15.75 -11.67
CA VAL A 440 0.33 14.59 -12.52
C VAL A 440 -0.04 14.82 -13.98
N GLY A 441 -1.14 15.53 -14.26
CA GLY A 441 -1.68 15.64 -15.63
C GLY A 441 -2.03 14.28 -16.22
N ASP A 442 -1.65 14.05 -17.49
CA ASP A 442 -1.71 12.75 -18.19
C ASP A 442 -0.40 11.95 -18.04
N LEU A 443 0.73 12.65 -17.84
CA LEU A 443 2.04 12.07 -17.68
C LEU A 443 2.91 12.93 -16.77
N LEU A 444 3.53 12.30 -15.78
CA LEU A 444 4.52 12.90 -14.89
C LEU A 444 5.74 11.98 -14.79
N VAL A 445 6.92 12.60 -14.84
CA VAL A 445 8.20 11.95 -14.56
C VAL A 445 8.83 12.67 -13.39
N LEU A 446 8.98 11.97 -12.27
CA LEU A 446 9.61 12.47 -11.05
C LEU A 446 11.05 11.98 -10.98
N PRO A 447 12.05 12.82 -11.29
CA PRO A 447 13.44 12.48 -11.05
C PRO A 447 13.73 12.57 -9.55
N LEU A 448 14.16 11.46 -8.95
CA LEU A 448 14.75 11.42 -7.61
C LEU A 448 16.23 11.07 -7.75
N HIS A 449 17.00 11.28 -6.68
CA HIS A 449 18.46 11.17 -6.71
C HIS A 449 18.98 9.81 -7.25
N ASP A 450 18.29 8.73 -6.92
CA ASP A 450 18.68 7.34 -7.20
C ASP A 450 17.64 6.56 -8.02
N LEU A 451 16.51 7.18 -8.37
CA LEU A 451 15.42 6.55 -9.11
C LEU A 451 14.56 7.59 -9.85
N SER A 452 13.98 7.21 -10.97
CA SER A 452 12.97 8.01 -11.67
C SER A 452 11.62 7.30 -11.55
N VAL A 453 10.59 8.00 -11.11
CA VAL A 453 9.21 7.48 -11.11
C VAL A 453 8.47 8.01 -12.32
N VAL A 454 7.90 7.11 -13.12
CA VAL A 454 7.02 7.46 -14.22
C VAL A 454 5.58 7.19 -13.80
N ILE A 455 4.72 8.18 -14.00
CA ILE A 455 3.30 8.17 -13.64
C ILE A 455 2.53 8.54 -14.90
N ALA A 456 1.88 7.57 -15.53
CA ALA A 456 0.97 7.81 -16.65
C ALA A 456 -0.47 7.65 -16.15
N ARG A 457 -1.34 8.59 -16.52
CA ARG A 457 -2.75 8.61 -16.09
C ARG A 457 -3.65 8.61 -17.31
N GLU A 458 -4.67 7.76 -17.26
CA GLU A 458 -5.77 7.78 -18.22
C GLU A 458 -7.10 7.52 -17.50
N GLY A 459 -7.96 8.53 -17.42
CA GLY A 459 -9.22 8.45 -16.67
C GLY A 459 -9.01 8.12 -15.19
N SER A 460 -9.64 7.03 -14.74
CA SER A 460 -9.53 6.47 -13.38
C SER A 460 -8.38 5.48 -13.20
N GLN A 461 -7.45 5.37 -14.17
CA GLN A 461 -6.30 4.47 -14.05
C GLN A 461 -4.99 5.23 -14.05
N VAL A 462 -4.03 4.72 -13.28
CA VAL A 462 -2.64 5.19 -13.28
C VAL A 462 -1.70 4.01 -13.44
N ALA A 463 -0.79 4.10 -14.41
CA ALA A 463 0.35 3.21 -14.55
C ALA A 463 1.59 3.84 -13.89
N LEU A 464 2.18 3.11 -12.95
CA LEU A 464 3.37 3.52 -12.20
C LEU A 464 4.55 2.63 -12.55
N CYS A 465 5.73 3.23 -12.68
CA CYS A 465 6.98 2.50 -12.83
C CYS A 465 8.12 3.21 -12.08
N ALA A 466 8.94 2.44 -11.36
CA ALA A 466 10.18 2.91 -10.78
C ALA A 466 11.37 2.44 -11.64
N LEU A 467 12.20 3.38 -12.08
CA LEU A 467 13.33 3.16 -12.97
C LEU A 467 14.62 3.55 -12.26
N LEU A 468 15.55 2.60 -12.09
CA LEU A 468 16.90 2.94 -11.64
C LEU A 468 17.69 3.54 -12.81
N PRO A 469 18.59 4.52 -12.59
CA PRO A 469 19.42 5.11 -13.64
C PRO A 469 20.16 4.04 -14.46
N ARG A 470 20.76 3.05 -13.78
CA ARG A 470 21.44 1.91 -14.41
C ARG A 470 20.54 1.08 -15.35
N MET A 471 19.23 1.04 -15.12
CA MET A 471 18.28 0.30 -15.97
C MET A 471 17.91 1.08 -17.21
N LEU A 472 17.79 2.41 -17.09
CA LEU A 472 17.66 3.30 -18.24
C LEU A 472 18.92 3.22 -19.12
N GLU A 473 20.08 2.99 -18.51
CA GLU A 473 21.35 2.84 -19.22
C GLU A 473 21.55 1.45 -19.85
N ALA A 474 21.13 0.38 -19.15
CA ALA A 474 21.31 -1.02 -19.57
C ALA A 474 20.27 -1.50 -20.60
N ALA A 475 19.04 -0.95 -20.60
CA ALA A 475 18.02 -1.27 -21.61
C ALA A 475 18.42 -0.85 -23.03
N ALA A 476 19.60 -0.22 -23.19
CA ALA A 476 20.14 0.22 -24.46
C ALA A 476 21.40 -0.51 -24.94
N GLN A 477 21.82 -1.55 -24.21
CA GLN A 477 22.94 -2.42 -24.58
C GLN A 477 22.49 -3.83 -25.02
N ALA A 478 21.22 -4.17 -24.81
CA ALA A 478 20.55 -5.35 -25.35
C ALA A 478 19.76 -4.94 -26.61
#